data_AF-A0A8H8U3F5-F1
#
_entry.id   AF-A0A8H8U3F5-F1
#
_cell.length_a   1.000
_cell.length_b   1.000
_cell.length_c   1.000
_cell.angle_alpha   90.00
_cell.angle_beta   90.00
_cell.angle_gamma   90.00
#
_symmetry.space_group_name_H-M   'P 1'
#
loop_
_entity.id
_entity.type
_entity.pdbx_description
1 polymer ?
#
loop_
_entity_poly.entity_id
_entity_poly.type
_entity_poly.pdbx_seq_one_letter_code
_entity_poly.pdbx_strand_id
1 'polypeptide(L)' 'MISTYDLYLLIDNTLILGTNTFLVFEEEELTKVDFKVKPKEKLAPRNPLIFNSYVLIIKDSILYLY' A
#
# COMPACT_ATOMS: atom_id res chain seq x y z
N MET A 1 14.61 -6.24 13.25
CA MET A 1 13.77 -5.11 12.78
C MET A 1 12.82 -5.65 11.74
N ILE A 2 11.53 -5.71 12.06
CA ILE A 2 10.49 -6.17 11.13
C ILE A 2 10.00 -4.92 10.41
N SER A 3 10.24 -4.83 9.10
CA SER A 3 9.70 -3.78 8.24
C SER A 3 8.18 -3.90 8.22
N THR A 4 7.47 -3.11 9.01
CA THR A 4 6.03 -3.28 9.26
C THR A 4 5.13 -2.83 8.10
N TYR A 5 5.69 -2.31 7.01
CA TYR A 5 4.95 -1.71 5.89
C TYR A 5 5.50 -2.18 4.55
N ASP A 6 5.36 -3.47 4.24
CA ASP A 6 5.67 -4.01 2.90
C ASP A 6 4.43 -4.13 2.01
N LEU A 7 3.24 -3.80 2.51
CA LEU A 7 1.99 -3.88 1.77
C LEU A 7 1.34 -2.51 1.62
N TYR A 8 0.62 -2.34 0.51
CA TYR A 8 -0.18 -1.15 0.24
C TYR A 8 -1.54 -1.51 -0.37
N LEU A 9 -2.49 -0.58 -0.23
CA LEU A 9 -3.82 -0.64 -0.84
C LEU A 9 -4.04 0.66 -1.63
N LEU A 10 -4.55 0.54 -2.85
CA LEU A 10 -4.88 1.67 -3.72
C LEU A 10 -6.38 1.83 -3.86
N ILE A 11 -6.86 3.03 -3.56
CA ILE A 11 -8.27 3.38 -3.53
C ILE A 11 -8.41 4.73 -4.24
N ASP A 12 -8.87 4.73 -5.49
CA ASP A 12 -8.91 5.93 -6.33
C ASP A 12 -7.60 6.74 -6.28
N ASN A 13 -7.63 7.91 -5.63
CA ASN A 13 -6.50 8.83 -5.44
C ASN A 13 -5.91 8.79 -4.03
N THR A 14 -6.11 7.68 -3.31
CA THR A 14 -5.59 7.42 -1.97
C THR A 14 -4.70 6.18 -1.99
N LEU A 15 -3.52 6.31 -1.37
CA LEU A 15 -2.61 5.22 -1.08
C LEU A 15 -2.61 4.96 0.42
N ILE A 16 -2.90 3.72 0.82
CA ILE A 16 -2.83 3.28 2.21
C ILE A 16 -1.62 2.36 2.38
N LEU A 17 -0.82 2.62 3.41
CA LEU A 17 0.33 1.80 3.80
C LEU A 17 0.05 1.21 5.18
N GLY A 18 0.21 -0.10 5.31
CA GLY A 18 -0.18 -0.77 6.54
C GLY A 18 0.35 -2.18 6.66
N THR A 19 0.09 -2.77 7.83
CA THR A 19 0.33 -4.21 8.04
C THR A 19 -0.70 -5.03 7.28
N ASN A 20 -0.40 -6.31 7.01
CA ASN A 20 -1.35 -7.20 6.37
C ASN A 20 -2.70 -7.25 7.11
N THR A 21 -2.68 -7.33 8.44
CA THR A 21 -3.90 -7.37 9.26
C THR A 21 -4.76 -6.12 9.07
N PHE A 22 -4.14 -4.94 9.08
CA PHE A 22 -4.87 -3.69 8.88
C PHE A 22 -5.45 -3.58 7.47
N LEU A 23 -4.66 -3.94 6.44
CA LEU A 23 -5.11 -3.82 5.05
C LEU A 23 -6.18 -4.84 4.68
N VAL A 24 -6.17 -6.05 5.27
CA VAL A 24 -7.28 -7.01 5.13
C VAL A 24 -8.57 -6.43 5.69
N PHE A 25 -8.51 -5.86 6.90
CA PHE A 25 -9.67 -5.25 7.53
C PHE A 25 -10.21 -4.07 6.71
N GLU A 26 -9.34 -3.16 6.26
CA GLU A 26 -9.73 -2.03 5.41
C GLU A 26 -10.35 -2.50 4.08
N GLU A 27 -9.73 -3.47 3.39
CA GLU A 27 -10.26 -4.03 2.15
C GLU A 27 -11.67 -4.62 2.33
N GLU A 28 -11.93 -5.31 3.44
CA GLU A 28 -13.25 -5.83 3.79
C GLU A 28 -14.28 -4.70 4.05
N GLU A 29 -13.94 -3.69 4.85
CA GLU A 29 -14.83 -2.57 5.16
C GLU A 29 -15.18 -1.74 3.92
N LEU A 30 -14.19 -1.49 3.07
CA LEU A 30 -14.38 -0.75 1.83
C LEU A 30 -15.24 -1.53 0.82
N THR A 31 -15.07 -2.85 0.77
CA THR A 31 -15.91 -3.73 -0.06
C THR A 31 -17.36 -3.74 0.42
N LYS A 32 -17.62 -3.68 1.74
CA LYS A 32 -18.99 -3.63 2.30
C LYS A 32 -19.77 -2.39 1.85
N VAL A 33 -19.08 -1.29 1.56
CA VAL A 33 -19.69 -0.04 1.07
C VAL A 33 -19.60 0.11 -0.45
N ASP A 34 -19.34 -1.00 -1.17
CA ASP A 34 -19.23 -1.07 -2.64
C ASP A 34 -18.17 -0.12 -3.23
N PHE A 35 -17.11 0.15 -2.45
CA PHE A 35 -15.98 0.94 -2.93
C PHE A 35 -15.09 0.10 -3.85
N LYS A 36 -14.63 0.68 -4.95
CA LYS A 36 -13.69 0.01 -5.87
C LYS A 36 -12.27 0.05 -5.31
N VAL A 37 -11.90 -1.02 -4.62
CA VAL A 37 -10.57 -1.20 -4.06
C VAL A 37 -9.75 -2.10 -4.97
N LYS A 38 -8.49 -1.72 -5.25
CA LYS A 38 -7.54 -2.64 -5.88
C LYS A 38 -7.02 -3.62 -4.81
N PRO A 39 -6.79 -4.90 -5.16
CA PRO A 39 -6.21 -5.85 -4.22
C PRO A 39 -4.94 -5.31 -3.56
N LYS A 40 -4.74 -5.59 -2.28
CA LYS A 40 -3.49 -5.22 -1.60
C LYS A 40 -2.28 -5.84 -2.30
N GLU A 41 -1.22 -5.06 -2.43
CA GLU A 41 -0.02 -5.43 -3.17
C GLU A 41 1.22 -5.23 -2.30
N LYS A 42 2.28 -6.01 -2.58
CA LYS A 42 3.55 -5.90 -1.88
C LYS A 42 4.45 -4.87 -2.56
N LEU A 43 4.94 -3.90 -1.79
CA LEU A 43 6.03 -3.02 -2.20
C LEU A 43 7.32 -3.84 -2.28
N ALA A 44 7.81 -4.06 -3.50
CA ALA A 44 9.08 -4.72 -3.72
C ALA A 44 10.20 -3.67 -3.88
N PRO A 45 11.38 -3.85 -3.27
CA PRO A 45 12.51 -2.92 -3.42
C PRO A 45 12.95 -2.68 -4.88
N ARG A 46 12.64 -3.64 -5.76
CA ARG A 46 12.97 -3.59 -7.19
C ARG A 46 11.81 -3.15 -8.08
N ASN A 47 10.65 -2.87 -7.50
CA ASN A 47 9.47 -2.40 -8.23
C ASN A 47 8.89 -1.16 -7.53
N PRO A 48 9.37 0.04 -7.88
CA PRO A 48 8.86 1.28 -7.31
C PRO A 48 7.38 1.45 -7.64
N LEU A 49 6.59 1.87 -6.66
CA LEU A 49 5.20 2.21 -6.88
C LEU A 49 5.10 3.67 -7.35
N ILE A 50 4.48 3.91 -8.50
CA ILE A 50 4.19 5.26 -9.00
C ILE A 50 2.76 5.60 -8.60
N PHE A 51 2.59 6.72 -7.88
CA PHE A 51 1.29 7.16 -7.41
C PHE A 51 1.20 8.68 -7.41
N ASN A 52 0.23 9.26 -8.14
CA ASN A 52 -0.01 10.71 -8.23
C ASN A 52 1.25 11.54 -8.49
N SER A 53 2.08 11.11 -9.45
CA SER A 53 3.39 11.72 -9.79
C SER A 53 4.50 11.54 -8.77
N TYR A 54 4.23 10.88 -7.64
CA TYR A 54 5.25 10.48 -6.68
C TYR A 54 5.78 9.09 -6.98
N VAL A 55 7.04 8.87 -6.60
CA VAL A 55 7.69 7.56 -6.68
C VAL A 55 7.94 7.04 -5.26
N LEU A 56 7.32 5.91 -4.94
CA LEU A 56 7.46 5.24 -3.66
C LEU A 56 8.41 4.06 -3.76
N ILE A 57 9.48 4.09 -2.97
CA ILE A 57 10.56 3.08 -2.97
C ILE A 57 10.76 2.54 -1.56
N ILE A 58 10.85 1.22 -1.43
CA ILE A 58 11.37 0.58 -0.21
C ILE A 58 12.86 0.30 -0.40
N LYS A 59 13.68 0.89 0.45
CA LYS A 59 15.12 0.60 0.53
C LYS A 59 15.49 0.35 1.98
N ASP A 60 16.14 -0.78 2.25
CA ASP A 60 16.61 -1.15 3.60
C ASP A 60 15.52 -1.12 4.68
N SER A 61 14.29 -1.53 4.34
CA SER A 61 13.10 -1.44 5.21
C SER A 61 12.64 -0.01 5.53
N ILE A 62 13.16 0.98 4.82
CA ILE A 62 12.79 2.39 4.91
C ILE A 62 12.02 2.76 3.64
N LEU A 63 10.92 3.48 3.83
CA LEU A 63 10.09 3.98 2.74
C LEU A 63 10.52 5.39 2.36
N TYR A 64 10.74 5.62 1.07
CA TYR A 64 11.08 6.92 0.50
C TYR A 64 10.01 7.34 -0.50
N LEU A 65 9.53 8.58 -0.35
CA LEU A 65 8.62 9.24 -1.28
C LEU A 65 9.40 10.38 -1.97
N TYR A 66 9.52 10.29 -3.29
CA TYR A 66 10.16 11.30 -4.14
C TYR A 66 9.14 12.00 -5.02
#